data_AF-A0A174I623-F1
#
_entry.id   AF-A0A174I623-F1
#
_cell.length_a   1.000
_cell.length_b   1.000
_cell.length_c   1.000
_cell.angle_alpha   90.00
_cell.angle_beta   90.00
_cell.angle_gamma   90.00
#
_symmetry.space_group_name_H-M   'P 1'
#
loop_
_entity.id
_entity.type
_entity.pdbx_description
1 polymer ?
#
loop_
_entity_poly.entity_id
_entity_poly.type
_entity_poly.pdbx_seq_one_letter_code
_entity_poly.pdbx_strand_id
1 'polypeptide(L)'
;MAELKIISMDEVPVEEVEWLWYPYIPFGKLTIIHGDGGEGKTTLILQLAALLSRGEKLPCDSTEREPIKVIYQTAEDGLGDTIKPRLLADNADCSQIKVIDESEATLTMLDERIEKAIVETGARALILDPVQAYIGAKVDMNRANEVRAILSQLGRIAGQYRCAIILVGHLNKVQGNKSNYRGLGSIDFQATARSVLIVGRLKDNPQIRVMVQDKSSLAPEGEPIAFELDKENGFRWLGHYDISADDLLCGIPREKKSEQAENLILEYLSQGKYPQ
;
A
#
# COMPACT_ATOMS: atom_id res chain seq x y z
N MET A 1 36.29 -5.63 12.77
CA MET A 1 35.23 -6.27 13.58
C MET A 1 34.39 -5.14 14.15
N ALA A 2 33.06 -5.19 14.03
CA ALA A 2 32.23 -4.20 14.72
C ALA A 2 32.35 -4.43 16.23
N GLU A 3 32.54 -3.35 17.01
CA GLU A 3 32.56 -3.45 18.47
C GLU A 3 31.17 -3.78 19.01
N LEU A 4 31.10 -4.66 20.03
CA LEU A 4 29.84 -5.00 20.69
C LEU A 4 29.33 -3.77 21.43
N LYS A 5 28.17 -3.24 21.00
CA LYS A 5 27.44 -2.17 21.68
C LYS A 5 26.14 -2.74 22.23
N ILE A 6 26.00 -2.76 23.56
CA ILE A 6 24.76 -3.08 24.26
C ILE A 6 24.19 -1.75 24.77
N ILE A 7 22.91 -1.49 24.51
CA ILE A 7 22.18 -0.32 25.03
C ILE A 7 21.07 -0.81 25.94
N SER A 8 20.77 -0.05 27.00
CA SER A 8 19.71 -0.41 27.94
C SER A 8 18.38 0.21 27.53
N MET A 9 17.26 -0.49 27.72
CA MET A 9 15.94 -0.02 27.28
C MET A 9 15.45 1.23 28.02
N ASP A 10 15.96 1.51 29.22
CA ASP A 10 15.70 2.74 29.98
C ASP A 10 16.43 3.97 29.41
N GLU A 11 17.48 3.76 28.62
CA GLU A 11 18.21 4.83 27.93
C GLU A 11 17.60 5.18 26.57
N VAL A 12 16.70 4.34 26.05
CA VAL A 12 16.04 4.55 24.77
C VAL A 12 14.85 5.50 24.97
N PRO A 13 14.84 6.68 24.32
CA PRO A 13 13.72 7.60 24.44
C PRO A 13 12.45 6.98 23.86
N VAL A 14 11.31 7.28 24.48
CA VAL A 14 10.01 6.95 23.92
C VAL A 14 9.78 7.82 22.68
N GLU A 15 9.44 7.19 21.56
CA GLU A 15 9.11 7.86 20.31
C GLU A 15 7.69 7.49 19.88
N GLU A 16 6.90 8.48 19.49
CA GLU A 16 5.59 8.24 18.88
C GLU A 16 5.73 7.88 17.40
N VAL A 17 4.86 6.99 16.93
CA VAL A 17 4.79 6.67 15.50
C VAL A 17 4.11 7.81 14.77
N GLU A 18 4.86 8.53 13.94
CA GLU A 18 4.30 9.50 12.99
C GLU A 18 3.68 8.78 11.77
N TRP A 19 2.61 9.34 11.21
CA TRP A 19 1.87 8.74 10.10
C TRP A 19 1.81 9.66 8.89
N LEU A 20 2.05 9.10 7.70
CA LEU A 20 1.69 9.75 6.45
C LEU A 20 0.17 9.70 6.26
N TRP A 21 -0.45 8.58 6.61
CA TRP A 21 -1.90 8.39 6.55
C TRP A 21 -2.30 7.44 7.67
N TYR A 22 -2.97 7.93 8.71
CA TYR A 22 -3.37 7.07 9.82
C TYR A 22 -4.64 6.28 9.47
N PRO A 23 -4.73 4.96 9.77
CA PRO A 23 -3.69 4.05 10.25
C PRO A 23 -3.01 3.23 9.12
N TYR A 24 -3.06 3.71 7.88
CA TYR A 24 -2.69 2.96 6.68
C TYR A 24 -1.20 3.02 6.31
N ILE A 25 -0.54 4.18 6.46
CA ILE A 25 0.84 4.41 5.99
C ILE A 25 1.65 5.13 7.09
N PRO A 26 2.47 4.41 7.88
CA PRO A 26 3.34 5.01 8.88
C PRO A 26 4.62 5.59 8.26
N PHE A 27 5.12 6.70 8.79
CA PHE A 27 6.44 7.20 8.44
C PHE A 27 7.55 6.29 8.96
N GLY A 28 8.66 6.26 8.22
CA GLY A 28 9.86 5.51 8.59
C GLY A 28 9.71 4.00 8.56
N LYS A 29 8.71 3.48 7.86
CA LYS A 29 8.42 2.06 7.71
C LYS A 29 8.06 1.73 6.26
N LEU A 30 8.00 0.43 5.97
CA LEU A 30 7.52 -0.08 4.70
C LEU A 30 6.02 -0.36 4.75
N THR A 31 5.31 0.08 3.71
CA THR A 31 3.92 -0.26 3.41
C THR A 31 3.85 -0.96 2.07
N ILE A 32 3.03 -2.00 1.97
CA ILE A 32 2.77 -2.68 0.70
C ILE A 32 1.34 -2.37 0.27
N ILE A 33 1.17 -2.02 -1.01
CA ILE A 33 -0.13 -1.94 -1.67
C ILE A 33 -0.16 -3.02 -2.74
N HIS A 34 -1.07 -3.97 -2.63
CA HIS A 34 -1.18 -5.05 -3.60
C HIS A 34 -2.62 -5.36 -4.02
N GLY A 35 -2.75 -6.08 -5.12
CA GLY A 35 -4.02 -6.32 -5.79
C GLY A 35 -3.76 -6.91 -7.18
N ASP A 36 -4.77 -7.49 -7.81
CA ASP A 36 -4.62 -8.04 -9.16
C ASP A 36 -4.27 -6.94 -10.19
N GLY A 37 -3.78 -7.36 -11.36
CA GLY A 37 -3.53 -6.46 -12.47
C GLY A 37 -4.79 -5.69 -12.87
N GLY A 38 -4.71 -4.37 -13.00
CA GLY A 38 -5.85 -3.53 -13.34
C GLY A 38 -6.76 -3.15 -12.17
N GLU A 39 -6.49 -3.57 -10.93
CA GLU A 39 -7.33 -3.24 -9.76
C GLU A 39 -7.24 -1.78 -9.28
N GLY A 40 -6.41 -0.95 -9.93
CA GLY A 40 -6.41 0.51 -9.73
C GLY A 40 -5.43 0.99 -8.66
N LYS A 41 -4.44 0.17 -8.30
CA LYS A 41 -3.36 0.51 -7.36
C LYS A 41 -2.58 1.76 -7.79
N THR A 42 -2.14 1.80 -9.05
CA THR A 42 -1.43 2.95 -9.61
C THR A 42 -2.31 4.20 -9.60
N THR A 43 -3.60 4.07 -9.89
CA THR A 43 -4.52 5.21 -9.78
C THR A 43 -4.66 5.68 -8.32
N LEU A 44 -4.86 4.75 -7.39
CA LEU A 44 -4.92 5.06 -5.96
C LEU A 44 -3.66 5.81 -5.50
N ILE A 45 -2.48 5.31 -5.85
CA ILE A 45 -1.23 5.90 -5.35
C ILE A 45 -0.92 7.25 -5.99
N LEU A 46 -1.28 7.46 -7.26
CA LEU A 46 -1.16 8.77 -7.92
C LEU A 46 -2.12 9.81 -7.32
N GLN A 47 -3.34 9.40 -6.95
CA GLN A 47 -4.29 10.26 -6.23
C GLN A 47 -3.75 10.68 -4.87
N LEU A 48 -3.19 9.73 -4.12
CA LEU A 48 -2.52 10.04 -2.85
C LEU A 48 -1.34 10.99 -3.08
N ALA A 49 -0.48 10.72 -4.07
CA ALA A 49 0.66 11.59 -4.40
C ALA A 49 0.20 13.01 -4.78
N ALA A 50 -0.90 13.16 -5.51
CA ALA A 50 -1.48 14.44 -5.87
C ALA A 50 -1.95 15.22 -4.64
N LEU A 51 -2.73 14.60 -3.74
CA LEU A 51 -3.15 15.23 -2.48
C LEU A 51 -1.95 15.65 -1.62
N LEU A 52 -0.98 14.75 -1.48
CA LEU A 52 0.25 14.98 -0.71
C LEU A 52 1.10 16.13 -1.29
N SER A 53 1.16 16.24 -2.61
CA SER A 53 1.88 17.32 -3.29
C SER A 53 1.31 18.71 -3.01
N ARG A 54 0.05 18.79 -2.57
CA ARG A 54 -0.64 20.05 -2.21
C ARG A 54 -0.85 20.24 -0.72
N GLY A 55 -0.43 19.29 0.11
CA GLY A 55 -0.71 19.30 1.53
C GLY A 55 -2.19 19.06 1.87
N GLU A 56 -2.96 18.53 0.93
CA GLU A 56 -4.38 18.27 1.14
C GLU A 56 -4.60 17.06 2.05
N LYS A 57 -5.77 17.03 2.69
CA LYS A 57 -6.19 15.92 3.53
C LYS A 57 -6.35 14.67 2.68
N LEU A 58 -5.81 13.57 3.19
CA LEU A 58 -6.04 12.26 2.61
C LEU A 58 -7.49 11.81 2.87
N PRO A 59 -7.97 10.77 2.16
CA PRO A 59 -9.35 10.31 2.30
C PRO A 59 -9.61 9.83 3.73
N CYS A 60 -10.75 10.27 4.28
CA CYS A 60 -11.16 9.97 5.65
C CYS A 60 -10.11 10.38 6.70
N ASP A 61 -9.26 11.36 6.38
CA ASP A 61 -8.23 11.89 7.26
C ASP A 61 -8.58 13.34 7.66
N SER A 62 -8.31 13.69 8.91
CA SER A 62 -8.44 15.04 9.44
C SER A 62 -7.10 15.78 9.58
N THR A 63 -5.99 15.10 9.34
CA THR A 63 -4.63 15.60 9.56
C THR A 63 -4.30 16.75 8.62
N GLU A 64 -4.00 17.91 9.20
CA GLU A 64 -3.45 19.05 8.48
C GLU A 64 -1.95 18.84 8.24
N ARG A 65 -1.48 19.23 7.05
CA ARG A 65 -0.09 19.05 6.65
C ARG A 65 0.30 20.09 5.61
N GLU A 66 1.59 20.41 5.60
CA GLU A 66 2.19 21.12 4.47
C GLU A 66 2.37 20.17 3.27
N PRO A 67 2.49 20.71 2.04
CA PRO A 67 2.93 19.95 0.88
C PRO A 67 4.17 19.12 1.17
N ILE A 68 4.15 17.84 0.80
CA ILE A 68 5.32 16.97 0.92
C ILE A 68 5.87 16.57 -0.44
N LYS A 69 7.20 16.42 -0.48
CA LYS A 69 7.87 15.86 -1.65
C LYS A 69 7.73 14.34 -1.67
N VAL A 70 7.39 13.83 -2.85
CA VAL A 70 7.19 12.42 -3.13
C VAL A 70 8.14 12.01 -4.24
N ILE A 71 8.91 10.94 -4.04
CA ILE A 71 9.62 10.27 -5.13
C ILE A 71 8.71 9.16 -5.64
N TYR A 72 8.30 9.23 -6.91
CA TYR A 72 7.50 8.21 -7.56
C TYR A 72 8.34 7.56 -8.66
N GLN A 73 8.60 6.26 -8.54
CA GLN A 73 9.37 5.50 -9.52
C GLN A 73 8.49 4.46 -10.20
N THR A 74 8.48 4.46 -11.53
CA THR A 74 7.76 3.51 -12.37
C THR A 74 8.63 2.99 -13.51
N ALA A 75 8.47 1.70 -13.81
CA ALA A 75 9.11 1.05 -14.95
C ALA A 75 8.09 0.55 -15.98
N GLU A 76 6.79 0.58 -15.66
CA GLU A 76 5.72 0.08 -16.53
C GLU A 76 5.10 1.20 -17.38
N ASP A 77 4.79 2.33 -16.75
CA ASP A 77 4.11 3.46 -17.37
C ASP A 77 5.09 4.58 -17.75
N GLY A 78 4.89 5.19 -18.93
CA GLY A 78 5.67 6.32 -19.40
C GLY A 78 5.43 7.59 -18.59
N LEU A 79 6.51 8.30 -18.23
CA LEU A 79 6.40 9.51 -17.40
C LEU A 79 5.64 10.63 -18.10
N GLY A 80 5.93 10.87 -19.38
CA GLY A 80 5.40 12.02 -20.13
C GLY A 80 4.01 11.80 -20.71
N ASP A 81 3.67 10.58 -21.08
CA ASP A 81 2.42 10.23 -21.77
C ASP A 81 1.35 9.62 -20.85
N THR A 82 1.76 9.08 -19.70
CA THR A 82 0.86 8.32 -18.82
C THR A 82 0.81 8.89 -17.41
N ILE A 83 1.96 8.97 -16.72
CA ILE A 83 1.99 9.41 -15.31
C ILE A 83 1.69 10.90 -15.18
N LYS A 84 2.42 11.75 -15.92
CA LYS A 84 2.25 13.20 -15.82
C LYS A 84 0.83 13.66 -16.19
N PRO A 85 0.20 13.17 -17.28
CA PRO A 85 -1.20 13.52 -17.57
C PRO A 85 -2.18 13.12 -16.45
N ARG A 86 -2.02 11.94 -15.83
CA ARG A 86 -2.86 11.50 -14.70
C ARG A 86 -2.67 12.43 -13.48
N LEU A 87 -1.43 12.73 -13.12
CA LEU A 87 -1.13 13.68 -12.04
C LEU A 87 -1.74 15.06 -12.29
N LEU A 88 -1.66 15.56 -13.53
CA LEU A 88 -2.27 16.85 -13.89
C LEU A 88 -3.80 16.81 -13.84
N ALA A 89 -4.42 15.72 -14.27
CA ALA A 89 -5.87 15.52 -14.15
C ALA A 89 -6.32 15.54 -12.67
N ASP A 90 -5.44 15.09 -11.78
CA ASP A 90 -5.65 15.06 -10.33
C ASP A 90 -5.18 16.36 -9.63
N ASN A 91 -4.90 17.41 -10.41
CA ASN A 91 -4.42 18.71 -9.98
C ASN A 91 -3.10 18.67 -9.17
N ALA A 92 -2.27 17.65 -9.34
CA ALA A 92 -1.05 17.50 -8.57
C ALA A 92 -0.09 18.69 -8.78
N ASP A 93 0.58 19.12 -7.72
CA ASP A 93 1.77 19.96 -7.85
C ASP A 93 2.95 19.07 -8.25
N CYS A 94 3.14 18.92 -9.56
CA CYS A 94 4.26 18.17 -10.13
C CYS A 94 5.64 18.70 -9.70
N SER A 95 5.77 19.91 -9.13
CA SER A 95 7.03 20.38 -8.59
C SER A 95 7.43 19.62 -7.30
N GLN A 96 6.47 19.05 -6.57
CA GLN A 96 6.72 18.21 -5.39
C GLN A 96 6.90 16.73 -5.71
N ILE A 97 6.60 16.30 -6.94
CA ILE A 97 6.72 14.89 -7.36
C ILE A 97 8.01 14.73 -8.17
N LYS A 98 8.91 13.89 -7.66
CA LYS A 98 10.24 13.64 -8.22
C LYS A 98 10.34 12.22 -8.76
N VAL A 99 11.22 12.03 -9.74
CA VAL A 99 11.55 10.73 -10.31
C VAL A 99 13.07 10.66 -10.35
N ILE A 100 13.64 9.49 -10.03
CA ILE A 100 15.07 9.25 -10.22
C ILE A 100 15.26 8.92 -11.70
N ASP A 101 16.14 9.66 -12.37
CA ASP A 101 16.44 9.43 -13.78
C ASP A 101 17.18 8.09 -13.97
N GLU A 102 16.58 7.21 -14.76
CA GLU A 102 17.10 5.87 -15.09
C GLU A 102 17.65 5.78 -16.52
N SER A 103 17.74 6.90 -17.24
CA SER A 103 18.19 6.93 -18.65
C SER A 103 19.61 6.37 -18.85
N GLU A 104 20.51 6.63 -17.89
CA GLU A 104 21.90 6.17 -17.91
C GLU A 104 22.10 4.80 -17.23
N ALA A 105 21.29 4.50 -16.20
CA ALA A 105 21.41 3.27 -15.43
C ALA A 105 20.10 2.90 -14.74
N THR A 106 19.70 1.63 -14.87
CA THR A 106 18.52 1.07 -14.20
C THR A 106 18.63 1.15 -12.69
N LEU A 107 17.54 1.45 -12.00
CA LEU A 107 17.46 1.55 -10.56
C LEU A 107 17.11 0.18 -9.94
N THR A 108 17.68 -0.10 -8.77
CA THR A 108 17.25 -1.22 -7.93
C THR A 108 17.08 -0.75 -6.49
N MET A 109 16.38 -1.53 -5.66
CA MET A 109 16.15 -1.22 -4.25
C MET A 109 17.42 -1.15 -3.39
N LEU A 110 18.50 -1.76 -3.86
CA LEU A 110 19.81 -1.73 -3.21
C LEU A 110 20.65 -0.53 -3.64
N ASP A 111 20.20 0.22 -4.64
CA ASP A 111 20.93 1.33 -5.24
C ASP A 111 21.07 2.51 -4.26
N GLU A 112 22.28 3.01 -4.10
CA GLU A 112 22.57 4.16 -3.25
C GLU A 112 21.87 5.45 -3.70
N ARG A 113 21.48 5.54 -4.98
CA ARG A 113 20.72 6.67 -5.53
C ARG A 113 19.37 6.86 -4.83
N ILE A 114 18.76 5.80 -4.27
CA ILE A 114 17.52 5.92 -3.50
C ILE A 114 17.76 6.78 -2.24
N GLU A 115 18.79 6.45 -1.46
CA GLU A 115 19.12 7.17 -0.24
C GLU A 115 19.55 8.61 -0.57
N LYS A 116 20.39 8.79 -1.59
CA LYS A 116 20.82 10.12 -2.08
C LYS A 116 19.62 10.99 -2.50
N ALA A 117 18.70 10.44 -3.29
CA ALA A 117 17.53 11.18 -3.76
C ALA A 117 16.60 11.60 -2.60
N ILE A 118 16.38 10.72 -1.61
CA ILE A 118 15.59 11.07 -0.41
C ILE A 118 16.24 12.24 0.33
N VAL A 119 17.56 12.22 0.52
CA VAL A 119 18.31 13.27 1.22
C VAL A 119 18.29 14.59 0.45
N GLU A 120 18.64 14.56 -0.85
CA GLU A 120 18.75 15.77 -1.67
C GLU A 120 17.41 16.46 -1.87
N THR A 121 16.35 15.69 -2.06
CA THR A 121 15.02 16.25 -2.26
C THR A 121 14.35 16.63 -0.93
N GLY A 122 14.67 15.93 0.16
CA GLY A 122 13.90 15.98 1.40
C GLY A 122 12.55 15.25 1.29
N ALA A 123 12.44 14.26 0.40
CA ALA A 123 11.22 13.50 0.19
C ALA A 123 10.79 12.76 1.45
N ARG A 124 9.49 12.86 1.77
CA ARG A 124 8.87 12.18 2.90
C ARG A 124 8.14 10.90 2.49
N ALA A 125 7.98 10.66 1.18
CA ALA A 125 7.47 9.41 0.65
C ALA A 125 8.27 8.95 -0.58
N LEU A 126 8.51 7.64 -0.66
CA LEU A 126 9.05 6.95 -1.83
C LEU A 126 8.05 5.88 -2.27
N ILE A 127 7.64 5.91 -3.53
CA ILE A 127 6.74 4.94 -4.14
C ILE A 127 7.50 4.19 -5.23
N LEU A 128 7.47 2.86 -5.16
CA LEU A 128 8.01 1.97 -6.20
C LEU A 128 6.84 1.18 -6.82
N ASP A 129 6.49 1.47 -8.07
CA ASP A 129 5.35 0.89 -8.78
C ASP A 129 5.72 0.37 -10.18
N PRO A 130 5.86 -0.95 -10.40
CA PRO A 130 5.74 -2.05 -9.43
C PRO A 130 7.05 -2.35 -8.70
N VAL A 131 6.95 -2.90 -7.49
CA VAL A 131 8.07 -3.42 -6.69
C VAL A 131 8.91 -4.44 -7.46
N GLN A 132 8.28 -5.26 -8.32
CA GLN A 132 8.94 -6.29 -9.13
C GLN A 132 10.05 -5.73 -10.03
N ALA A 133 9.84 -4.52 -10.57
CA ALA A 133 10.81 -3.92 -11.49
C ALA A 133 12.12 -3.51 -10.79
N TYR A 134 12.08 -3.29 -9.47
CA TYR A 134 13.20 -2.71 -8.71
C TYR A 134 13.93 -3.71 -7.82
N ILE A 135 13.49 -4.96 -7.73
CA ILE A 135 14.17 -6.00 -6.94
C ILE A 135 15.56 -6.33 -7.50
N GLY A 136 15.76 -6.14 -8.81
CA GLY A 136 17.02 -6.34 -9.52
C GLY A 136 17.08 -7.67 -10.27
N ALA A 137 17.65 -7.63 -11.48
CA ALA A 137 17.62 -8.74 -12.44
C ALA A 137 18.33 -10.05 -11.98
N LYS A 138 19.14 -9.98 -10.91
CA LYS A 138 19.90 -11.13 -10.38
C LYS A 138 19.31 -11.75 -9.12
N VAL A 139 18.21 -11.19 -8.62
CA VAL A 139 17.60 -11.61 -7.36
C VAL A 139 16.45 -12.56 -7.64
N ASP A 140 16.45 -13.71 -6.97
CA ASP A 140 15.34 -14.66 -7.05
C ASP A 140 14.27 -14.29 -6.01
N MET A 141 13.12 -13.82 -6.47
CA MET A 141 11.98 -13.47 -5.60
C MET A 141 11.43 -14.64 -4.78
N ASN A 142 11.76 -15.88 -5.16
CA ASN A 142 11.38 -17.08 -4.40
C ASN A 142 12.36 -17.40 -3.27
N ARG A 143 13.52 -16.72 -3.22
CA ARG A 143 14.53 -16.89 -2.17
C ARG A 143 14.33 -15.86 -1.06
N ALA A 144 13.64 -16.30 -0.02
CA ALA A 144 13.28 -15.51 1.15
C ALA A 144 14.43 -14.68 1.75
N ASN A 145 15.64 -15.24 1.80
CA ASN A 145 16.81 -14.57 2.35
C ASN A 145 17.25 -13.35 1.52
N GLU A 146 17.17 -13.41 0.19
CA GLU A 146 17.56 -12.31 -0.70
C GLU A 146 16.55 -11.17 -0.62
N VAL A 147 15.26 -11.50 -0.65
CA VAL A 147 14.16 -10.53 -0.47
C VAL A 147 14.27 -9.81 0.88
N ARG A 148 14.50 -10.53 1.98
CA ARG A 148 14.64 -9.93 3.31
C ARG A 148 15.81 -8.97 3.40
N ALA A 149 16.95 -9.28 2.79
CA ALA A 149 18.11 -8.41 2.80
C ALA A 149 17.81 -7.05 2.15
N ILE A 150 17.12 -7.08 1.01
CA ILE A 150 16.71 -5.88 0.25
C ILE A 150 15.71 -5.05 1.08
N LEU A 151 14.65 -5.69 1.57
CA LEU A 151 13.64 -5.00 2.37
C LEU A 151 14.20 -4.46 3.69
N SER A 152 15.19 -5.15 4.29
CA SER A 152 15.87 -4.65 5.48
C SER A 152 16.67 -3.38 5.20
N GLN A 153 17.32 -3.27 4.04
CA GLN A 153 18.00 -2.05 3.64
C GLN A 153 17.02 -0.89 3.45
N LEU A 154 15.92 -1.12 2.73
CA LEU A 154 14.86 -0.11 2.58
C LEU A 154 14.26 0.27 3.93
N GLY A 155 14.02 -0.69 4.82
CA GLY A 155 13.52 -0.43 6.17
C GLY A 155 14.47 0.44 7.00
N ARG A 156 15.79 0.23 6.87
CA ARG A 156 16.80 1.11 7.49
C ARG A 156 16.69 2.54 6.95
N ILE A 157 16.66 2.69 5.63
CA ILE A 157 16.56 4.01 4.97
C ILE A 157 15.26 4.71 5.41
N ALA A 158 14.12 4.01 5.37
CA ALA A 158 12.85 4.53 5.84
C ALA A 158 12.98 5.09 7.26
N GLY A 159 13.44 4.26 8.21
CA GLY A 159 13.56 4.64 9.61
C GLY A 159 14.51 5.81 9.85
N GLN A 160 15.67 5.80 9.19
CA GLN A 160 16.70 6.83 9.35
C GLN A 160 16.23 8.21 8.88
N TYR A 161 15.47 8.28 7.78
CA TYR A 161 15.03 9.56 7.18
C TYR A 161 13.56 9.88 7.44
N ARG A 162 12.88 9.12 8.30
CA ARG A 162 11.42 9.22 8.54
C ARG A 162 10.61 9.30 7.23
N CYS A 163 11.05 8.54 6.23
CA CYS A 163 10.42 8.47 4.91
C CYS A 163 9.47 7.27 4.86
N ALA A 164 8.24 7.47 4.39
CA ALA A 164 7.29 6.40 4.15
C ALA A 164 7.65 5.72 2.81
N ILE A 165 8.03 4.44 2.84
CA ILE A 165 8.33 3.69 1.62
C ILE A 165 7.12 2.81 1.27
N ILE A 166 6.57 3.00 0.09
CA ILE A 166 5.36 2.35 -0.41
C ILE A 166 5.74 1.48 -1.60
N LEU A 167 5.50 0.18 -1.46
CA LEU A 167 5.79 -0.82 -2.49
C LEU A 167 4.48 -1.25 -3.13
N VAL A 168 4.29 -0.92 -4.41
CA VAL A 168 3.09 -1.31 -5.15
C VAL A 168 3.34 -2.62 -5.88
N GLY A 169 2.42 -3.57 -5.80
CA GLY A 169 2.67 -4.94 -6.22
C GLY A 169 1.45 -5.70 -6.72
N HIS A 170 1.69 -6.78 -7.47
CA HIS A 170 0.64 -7.72 -7.84
C HIS A 170 0.46 -8.85 -6.80
N LEU A 171 -0.76 -9.34 -6.68
CA LEU A 171 -1.04 -10.62 -6.00
C LEU A 171 -0.56 -11.76 -6.89
N ASN A 172 0.20 -12.71 -6.34
CA ASN A 172 0.52 -13.93 -7.06
C ASN A 172 -0.62 -14.93 -6.90
N LYS A 173 -1.16 -15.41 -8.04
CA LYS A 173 -2.20 -16.44 -8.08
C LYS A 173 -1.66 -17.78 -7.58
N VAL A 174 -1.71 -18.01 -6.26
CA VAL A 174 -1.66 -19.37 -5.71
C VAL A 174 -3.09 -19.78 -5.36
N GLN A 175 -3.56 -20.87 -5.96
CA GLN A 175 -4.86 -21.47 -5.69
C GLN A 175 -4.95 -21.89 -4.21
N GLY A 176 -5.74 -21.15 -3.43
CA GLY A 176 -5.99 -21.43 -2.01
C GLY A 176 -7.04 -20.47 -1.41
N ASN A 177 -7.91 -20.99 -0.54
CA ASN A 177 -9.13 -20.34 -0.04
C ASN A 177 -8.95 -19.28 1.08
N LYS A 178 -7.74 -18.77 1.36
CA LYS A 178 -7.51 -17.78 2.44
C LYS A 178 -6.79 -16.52 1.92
N SER A 179 -7.30 -15.34 2.24
CA SER A 179 -6.72 -14.00 1.92
C SER A 179 -5.24 -13.87 2.26
N ASN A 180 -4.83 -14.37 3.44
CA ASN A 180 -3.48 -14.19 3.99
C ASN A 180 -2.33 -14.71 3.08
N TYR A 181 -2.62 -15.52 2.07
CA TYR A 181 -1.61 -16.19 1.23
C TYR A 181 -1.50 -15.67 -0.20
N ARG A 182 -2.23 -14.62 -0.58
CA ARG A 182 -2.29 -14.18 -2.00
C ARG A 182 -1.33 -13.05 -2.38
N GLY A 183 -0.46 -12.60 -1.46
CA GLY A 183 0.43 -11.45 -1.65
C GLY A 183 1.49 -11.57 -2.77
N LEU A 184 2.52 -10.73 -2.72
CA LEU A 184 3.63 -10.55 -3.69
C LEU A 184 4.48 -11.80 -4.06
N GLY A 185 3.98 -13.01 -3.82
CA GLY A 185 4.70 -14.26 -4.08
C GLY A 185 5.66 -14.66 -2.98
N SER A 186 5.88 -13.82 -1.98
CA SER A 186 6.76 -14.13 -0.86
C SER A 186 6.17 -13.61 0.44
N ILE A 187 6.01 -14.53 1.40
CA ILE A 187 5.64 -14.28 2.81
C ILE A 187 6.56 -13.20 3.42
N ASP A 188 7.78 -13.06 2.89
CA ASP A 188 8.79 -12.15 3.42
C ASP A 188 8.47 -10.67 3.20
N PHE A 189 7.80 -10.34 2.09
CA PHE A 189 7.30 -8.98 1.85
C PHE A 189 6.27 -8.60 2.90
N GLN A 190 5.25 -9.44 3.09
CA GLN A 190 4.21 -9.21 4.09
C GLN A 190 4.77 -9.24 5.51
N ALA A 191 5.75 -10.10 5.81
CA ALA A 191 6.37 -10.17 7.12
C ALA A 191 7.14 -8.89 7.47
N THR A 192 7.83 -8.30 6.49
CA THR A 192 8.68 -7.12 6.71
C THR A 192 7.88 -5.81 6.75
N ALA A 193 6.81 -5.70 5.96
CA ALA A 193 5.95 -4.51 5.96
C ALA A 193 5.16 -4.35 7.27
N ARG A 194 5.00 -3.10 7.72
CA ARG A 194 4.21 -2.78 8.93
C ARG A 194 2.74 -2.52 8.63
N SER A 195 2.45 -2.20 7.37
CA SER A 195 1.10 -2.10 6.84
C SER A 195 1.02 -2.83 5.49
N VAL A 196 -0.08 -3.55 5.27
CA VAL A 196 -0.39 -4.21 3.98
C VAL A 196 -1.81 -3.81 3.59
N LEU A 197 -1.94 -3.23 2.40
CA LEU A 197 -3.19 -2.71 1.84
C LEU A 197 -3.55 -3.52 0.58
N ILE A 198 -4.76 -4.06 0.54
CA ILE A 198 -5.34 -4.75 -0.61
C ILE A 198 -6.22 -3.80 -1.38
N VAL A 199 -6.04 -3.70 -2.69
CA VAL A 199 -6.92 -2.96 -3.60
C VAL A 199 -7.59 -3.95 -4.55
N GLY A 200 -8.92 -3.87 -4.63
CA GLY A 200 -9.73 -4.69 -5.52
C GLY A 200 -11.00 -3.98 -5.97
N ARG A 201 -11.57 -4.39 -7.09
CA ARG A 201 -12.89 -4.00 -7.59
C ARG A 201 -13.98 -4.82 -6.92
N LEU A 202 -15.13 -4.19 -6.72
CA LEU A 202 -16.34 -4.92 -6.40
C LEU A 202 -16.80 -5.72 -7.64
N LYS A 203 -17.21 -6.98 -7.45
CA LYS A 203 -17.62 -7.84 -8.57
C LYS A 203 -18.96 -7.46 -9.18
N ASP A 204 -19.88 -6.96 -8.35
CA ASP A 204 -21.20 -6.47 -8.71
C ASP A 204 -21.15 -5.06 -9.32
N ASN A 205 -20.20 -4.22 -8.89
CA ASN A 205 -19.94 -2.92 -9.51
C ASN A 205 -18.44 -2.67 -9.75
N PRO A 206 -17.89 -3.07 -10.92
CA PRO A 206 -16.47 -2.95 -11.23
C PRO A 206 -15.93 -1.51 -11.33
N GLN A 207 -16.79 -0.48 -11.35
CA GLN A 207 -16.36 0.92 -11.28
C GLN A 207 -15.91 1.29 -9.87
N ILE A 208 -16.46 0.61 -8.85
CA ILE A 208 -16.08 0.80 -7.45
C ILE A 208 -14.92 -0.12 -7.12
N ARG A 209 -13.90 0.48 -6.52
CA ARG A 209 -12.73 -0.19 -5.97
C ARG A 209 -12.67 0.12 -4.48
N VAL A 210 -12.14 -0.83 -3.73
CA VAL A 210 -11.98 -0.70 -2.28
C VAL A 210 -10.55 -1.01 -1.91
N MET A 211 -9.98 -0.18 -1.05
CA MET A 211 -8.75 -0.44 -0.34
C MET A 211 -9.09 -0.99 1.04
N VAL A 212 -8.58 -2.17 1.39
CA VAL A 212 -8.73 -2.80 2.71
C VAL A 212 -7.35 -2.96 3.34
N GLN A 213 -7.22 -2.69 4.63
CA GLN A 213 -5.98 -2.97 5.37
C GLN A 213 -5.99 -4.42 5.86
N ASP A 214 -5.16 -5.27 5.26
CA ASP A 214 -5.00 -6.70 5.60
C ASP A 214 -4.08 -6.93 6.79
N LYS A 215 -3.20 -5.95 7.05
CA LYS A 215 -2.25 -5.98 8.17
C LYS A 215 -2.00 -4.57 8.68
N SER A 216 -2.10 -4.40 9.99
CA SER A 216 -1.54 -3.26 10.72
C SER A 216 -0.74 -3.74 11.92
N SER A 217 0.54 -3.35 12.01
CA SER A 217 1.42 -3.76 13.13
C SER A 217 1.57 -2.69 14.22
N LEU A 218 1.13 -1.46 13.95
CA LEU A 218 1.44 -0.28 14.77
C LEU A 218 0.17 0.44 15.29
N ALA A 219 -1.01 0.00 14.85
CA ALA A 219 -2.31 0.53 15.24
C ALA A 219 -3.38 -0.56 14.98
N PRO A 220 -4.61 -0.40 15.49
CA PRO A 220 -5.76 -1.15 14.97
C PRO A 220 -5.88 -1.00 13.45
N GLU A 221 -6.44 -2.00 12.78
CA GLU A 221 -6.73 -1.93 11.35
C GLU A 221 -7.73 -0.81 11.06
N GLY A 222 -7.45 -0.04 10.01
CA GLY A 222 -8.32 1.02 9.52
C GLY A 222 -9.52 0.47 8.76
N GLU A 223 -10.59 1.25 8.74
CA GLU A 223 -11.78 0.93 7.97
C GLU A 223 -11.48 0.94 6.45
N PRO A 224 -12.06 0.03 5.66
CA PRO A 224 -11.87 0.06 4.22
C PRO A 224 -12.32 1.39 3.61
N ILE A 225 -11.63 1.83 2.57
CA ILE A 225 -11.94 3.08 1.86
C ILE A 225 -12.21 2.77 0.39
N ALA A 226 -13.37 3.20 -0.08
CA ALA A 226 -13.80 3.02 -1.46
C ALA A 226 -13.53 4.27 -2.31
N PHE A 227 -13.30 4.01 -3.59
CA PHE A 227 -13.23 5.01 -4.64
C PHE A 227 -13.85 4.47 -5.92
N GLU A 228 -14.36 5.38 -6.73
CA GLU A 228 -14.95 5.12 -8.03
C GLU A 228 -13.98 5.56 -9.12
N LEU A 229 -13.94 4.81 -10.22
CA LEU A 229 -13.12 5.11 -11.38
C LEU A 229 -13.98 4.95 -12.63
N ASP A 230 -14.71 6.01 -12.95
CA ASP A 230 -15.66 6.04 -14.07
C ASP A 230 -15.01 6.62 -15.34
N LYS A 231 -15.49 6.17 -16.51
CA LYS A 231 -14.96 6.65 -17.80
C LYS A 231 -15.35 8.09 -18.11
N GLU A 232 -16.53 8.52 -17.68
CA GLU A 232 -17.06 9.85 -18.00
C GLU A 232 -16.71 10.86 -16.91
N ASN A 233 -16.81 10.44 -15.65
CA ASN A 233 -16.67 11.30 -14.48
C ASN A 233 -15.28 11.22 -13.82
N GLY A 234 -14.44 10.28 -14.23
CA GLY A 234 -13.09 10.11 -13.69
C GLY A 234 -13.08 9.50 -12.28
N PHE A 235 -12.07 9.89 -11.51
CA PHE A 235 -11.83 9.37 -10.16
C PHE A 235 -12.65 10.12 -9.10
N ARG A 236 -13.23 9.39 -8.13
CA ARG A 236 -13.91 9.99 -6.99
C ARG A 236 -13.78 9.14 -5.73
N TRP A 237 -13.45 9.77 -4.60
CA TRP A 237 -13.51 9.11 -3.29
C TRP A 237 -14.95 8.90 -2.83
N LEU A 238 -15.27 7.69 -2.36
CA LEU A 238 -16.58 7.37 -1.78
C LEU A 238 -16.55 7.36 -0.24
N GLY A 239 -15.36 7.30 0.35
CA GLY A 239 -15.17 7.27 1.81
C GLY A 239 -15.16 5.84 2.36
N HIS A 240 -15.51 5.69 3.63
CA HIS A 240 -15.53 4.38 4.29
C HIS A 240 -16.50 3.40 3.62
N TYR A 241 -16.12 2.14 3.57
CA TYR A 241 -16.88 1.07 2.95
C TYR A 241 -16.85 -0.19 3.81
N ASP A 242 -18.00 -0.82 3.99
CA ASP A 242 -18.14 -2.03 4.82
C ASP A 242 -17.89 -3.29 3.96
N ILE A 243 -16.63 -3.75 3.93
CA ILE A 243 -16.23 -5.00 3.28
C ILE A 243 -14.98 -5.61 3.93
N SER A 244 -14.91 -6.94 4.04
CA SER A 244 -13.69 -7.62 4.48
C SER A 244 -12.73 -7.86 3.32
N ALA A 245 -11.44 -8.05 3.62
CA ALA A 245 -10.44 -8.44 2.63
C ALA A 245 -10.81 -9.76 1.91
N ASP A 246 -11.31 -10.74 2.65
CA ASP A 246 -11.77 -12.01 2.09
C ASP A 246 -12.94 -11.82 1.12
N ASP A 247 -13.91 -10.96 1.45
CA ASP A 247 -15.05 -10.69 0.57
C ASP A 247 -14.64 -9.96 -0.70
N LEU A 248 -13.72 -8.98 -0.57
CA LEU A 248 -13.19 -8.25 -1.71
C LEU A 248 -12.47 -9.21 -2.67
N LEU A 249 -11.65 -10.13 -2.14
CA LEU A 249 -10.87 -11.07 -2.94
C LEU A 249 -11.69 -12.26 -3.47
N CYS A 250 -12.61 -12.79 -2.68
CA CYS A 250 -13.48 -13.90 -3.10
C CYS A 250 -14.67 -13.40 -3.94
N GLY A 251 -15.00 -12.11 -3.83
CA GLY A 251 -16.14 -11.45 -4.44
C GLY A 251 -17.46 -12.12 -4.09
N ILE A 252 -17.68 -12.34 -2.80
CA ILE A 252 -18.96 -12.78 -2.26
C ILE A 252 -19.85 -11.53 -2.15
N PRO A 253 -20.95 -11.42 -2.93
CA PRO A 253 -21.85 -10.27 -2.86
C PRO A 253 -22.49 -10.17 -1.47
N ARG A 254 -22.73 -8.94 -1.00
CA ARG A 254 -23.38 -8.67 0.29
C ARG A 254 -24.78 -9.28 0.38
N GLU A 255 -25.52 -9.27 -0.74
CA GLU A 255 -26.83 -9.93 -0.85
C GLU A 255 -26.74 -11.43 -0.51
N LYS A 256 -25.69 -12.13 -0.97
CA LYS A 256 -25.51 -13.55 -0.63
C LYS A 256 -25.22 -13.76 0.84
N LYS A 257 -24.58 -12.81 1.55
CA LYS A 257 -24.39 -12.89 2.99
C LYS A 257 -25.67 -12.67 3.77
N SER A 258 -26.50 -11.72 3.34
CA SER A 258 -27.83 -11.52 3.92
C SER A 258 -28.69 -12.76 3.72
N GLU A 259 -28.73 -13.32 2.50
CA GLU A 259 -29.43 -14.58 2.22
C GLU A 259 -28.83 -15.77 2.98
N GLN A 260 -27.50 -15.85 3.13
CA GLN A 260 -26.86 -16.90 3.94
C GLN A 260 -27.19 -16.76 5.42
N ALA A 261 -27.20 -15.54 5.96
CA ALA A 261 -27.58 -15.27 7.33
C ALA A 261 -29.07 -15.55 7.55
N GLU A 262 -29.93 -15.16 6.61
CA GLU A 262 -31.36 -15.47 6.63
C GLU A 262 -31.60 -16.99 6.59
N ASN A 263 -30.94 -17.71 5.67
CA ASN A 263 -31.00 -19.17 5.58
C ASN A 263 -30.46 -19.85 6.85
N LEU A 264 -29.37 -19.34 7.43
CA LEU A 264 -28.80 -19.87 8.67
C LEU A 264 -29.73 -19.64 9.86
N ILE A 265 -30.34 -18.45 9.97
CA ILE A 265 -31.33 -18.14 10.99
C ILE A 265 -32.57 -19.03 10.82
N LEU A 266 -33.07 -19.19 9.59
CA LEU A 266 -34.19 -20.08 9.28
C LEU A 266 -33.87 -21.54 9.62
N GLU A 267 -32.65 -22.00 9.32
CA GLU A 267 -32.18 -23.34 9.68
C GLU A 267 -32.15 -23.53 11.20
N TYR A 268 -31.54 -22.60 11.94
CA TYR A 268 -31.51 -22.67 13.41
C TYR A 268 -32.90 -22.59 14.04
N LEU A 269 -33.82 -21.78 13.48
CA LEU A 269 -35.20 -21.70 13.94
C LEU A 269 -36.00 -22.98 13.59
N SER A 270 -35.66 -23.65 12.49
CA SER A 270 -36.29 -24.92 12.08
C SER A 270 -35.92 -26.10 12.97
N GLN A 271 -34.76 -26.04 13.65
CA GLN A 271 -34.30 -27.08 14.58
C GLN A 271 -34.95 -26.99 15.98
N GLY A 272 -35.84 -26.04 16.22
CA GLY A 272 -36.56 -25.87 17.49
C GLY A 272 -35.73 -25.22 18.60
N LYS A 273 -36.32 -25.04 19.79
CA LYS A 273 -35.67 -24.35 20.92
C LYS A 273 -34.39 -25.08 21.34
N TYR A 274 -33.29 -24.32 21.43
CA TYR A 274 -32.08 -24.77 22.15
C TYR A 274 -32.47 -25.20 23.58
N PRO A 275 -31.98 -26.36 24.06
CA PRO A 275 -32.09 -26.70 25.48
C PRO A 275 -31.35 -25.62 26.28
N GLN A 276 -32.03 -25.05 27.27
CA GLN A 276 -31.44 -24.13 28.24
C GLN A 276 -30.43 -24.85 29.14
#